data_AF-A0ABD2VKI1-F1
#
_entry.id   AF-A0ABD2VKI1-F1
#
_cell.length_a   1.000
_cell.length_b   1.000
_cell.length_c   1.000
_cell.angle_alpha   90.00
_cell.angle_beta   90.00
_cell.angle_gamma   90.00
#
_symmetry.space_group_name_H-M   'P 1'
#
loop_
_entity.id
_entity.type
_entity.pdbx_description
1 polymer ?
#
loop_
_entity_poly.entity_id
_entity_poly.type
_entity_poly.pdbx_seq_one_letter_code
_entity_poly.pdbx_strand_id
1 'polypeptide(L)'
;MSRIYNSVYFTYNVNVTTSIDMTLMGKSYPPSQGSFRDDARKFVDPVVEFLRNANAPLLLNVYPYFSYSSNPGQISLPYAMFAAPNVVVQDGSYQYRNLFDAMVDSVYAALDQIPGRPDQSSIRIVVSETGWPSAGGFGATTDNAATYLRNLIQHAKTGTPRKPLPIETYLFAMFDENNKNPELEKHFGLFSPNKQPKYQLNFGTSDISAETNVTTSSLISEM
;
A
#
# COMPACT_ATOMS: atom_id res chain seq x y z
N MET A 1 28.90 7.24 -47.13
CA MET A 1 29.57 7.30 -45.82
C MET A 1 28.48 7.54 -44.78
N SER A 2 27.82 6.46 -44.32
CA SER A 2 28.08 5.78 -43.03
C SER A 2 27.81 6.73 -41.86
N ARG A 3 26.60 6.66 -41.27
CA ARG A 3 26.30 5.91 -40.03
C ARG A 3 27.35 6.12 -38.94
N ILE A 4 26.88 6.52 -37.77
CA ILE A 4 27.46 6.49 -36.41
C ILE A 4 27.38 7.89 -35.82
N TYR A 5 26.33 8.16 -35.04
CA TYR A 5 26.44 8.77 -33.72
C TYR A 5 25.13 8.49 -32.95
N ASN A 6 25.28 7.64 -31.94
CA ASN A 6 24.40 7.43 -30.79
C ASN A 6 23.09 6.66 -31.02
N SER A 7 23.23 5.39 -31.37
CA SER A 7 22.35 4.33 -30.87
C SER A 7 22.83 3.87 -29.49
N VAL A 8 22.24 4.41 -28.43
CA VAL A 8 22.03 3.68 -27.16
C VAL A 8 20.64 4.07 -26.70
N TYR A 9 19.64 3.32 -27.14
CA TYR A 9 18.34 3.35 -26.48
C TYR A 9 18.55 2.75 -25.09
N PHE A 10 18.42 3.57 -24.03
CA PHE A 10 18.21 3.01 -22.71
C PHE A 10 16.76 2.48 -22.68
N THR A 11 16.60 1.17 -22.83
CA THR A 11 15.32 0.46 -22.87
C THR A 11 14.68 0.28 -21.48
N TYR A 12 15.13 1.03 -20.47
CA TYR A 12 14.58 0.98 -19.11
C TYR A 12 14.13 2.37 -18.70
N ASN A 13 12.81 2.55 -18.62
CA ASN A 13 12.19 3.75 -18.07
C ASN A 13 12.17 3.62 -16.54
N VAL A 14 13.31 3.88 -15.89
CA VAL A 14 13.45 3.82 -14.43
C VAL A 14 13.03 5.17 -13.86
N ASN A 15 11.85 5.21 -13.24
CA ASN A 15 11.39 6.41 -12.54
C ASN A 15 12.15 6.58 -11.22
N VAL A 16 12.71 7.76 -11.01
CA VAL A 16 13.24 8.17 -9.70
C VAL A 16 12.09 8.76 -8.89
N THR A 17 11.88 8.24 -7.68
CA THR A 17 10.80 8.66 -6.78
C THR A 17 11.24 8.58 -5.32
N THR A 18 10.35 8.93 -4.39
CA THR A 18 10.54 8.79 -2.94
C THR A 18 9.28 8.23 -2.30
N SER A 19 9.44 7.62 -1.12
CA SER A 19 8.33 7.13 -0.29
C SER A 19 8.06 8.07 0.87
N ILE A 20 6.79 8.37 1.07
CA ILE A 20 6.28 9.12 2.22
C ILE A 20 5.30 8.27 3.01
N ASP A 21 5.06 8.65 4.25
CA ASP A 21 4.00 8.07 5.06
C ASP A 21 2.89 9.09 5.37
N MET A 22 1.81 8.62 5.98
CA MET A 22 0.66 9.44 6.35
C MET A 22 0.98 10.45 7.47
N THR A 23 2.14 10.35 8.13
CA THR A 23 2.59 11.35 9.10
C THR A 23 3.01 12.64 8.43
N LEU A 24 2.93 12.84 7.12
CA LEU A 24 3.08 14.19 6.53
C LEU A 24 1.76 14.96 6.44
N MET A 25 0.62 14.28 6.64
CA MET A 25 -0.70 14.87 6.54
C MET A 25 -1.03 15.70 7.78
N GLY A 26 -1.54 16.92 7.58
CA GLY A 26 -2.08 17.78 8.63
C GLY A 26 -3.59 17.69 8.75
N LYS A 27 -4.30 17.55 7.62
CA LYS A 27 -5.72 17.22 7.55
C LYS A 27 -5.91 16.04 6.63
N SER A 28 -6.80 15.13 7.00
CA SER A 28 -7.15 13.95 6.18
C SER A 28 -8.64 13.63 6.20
N TYR A 29 -9.45 14.39 6.94
CA TYR A 29 -10.90 14.19 7.05
C TYR A 29 -11.67 15.52 6.90
N PRO A 30 -12.72 15.55 6.05
CA PRO A 30 -13.02 14.54 5.04
C PRO A 30 -11.89 14.48 3.98
N PRO A 31 -11.78 13.40 3.18
CA PRO A 31 -10.67 13.23 2.23
C PRO A 31 -10.43 14.42 1.29
N SER A 32 -11.48 15.08 0.81
CA SER A 32 -11.40 16.27 -0.05
C SER A 32 -10.69 17.47 0.59
N GLN A 33 -10.62 17.53 1.92
CA GLN A 33 -9.90 18.56 2.67
C GLN A 33 -8.47 18.14 3.03
N GLY A 34 -7.99 17.02 2.49
CA GLY A 34 -6.65 16.53 2.71
C GLY A 34 -5.60 17.60 2.41
N SER A 35 -4.69 17.86 3.35
CA SER A 35 -3.60 18.80 3.19
C SER A 35 -2.36 18.32 3.96
N PHE A 36 -1.16 18.53 3.39
CA PHE A 36 0.08 18.33 4.12
C PHE A 36 0.17 19.32 5.29
N ARG A 37 0.91 18.97 6.35
CA ARG A 37 1.22 19.94 7.41
C ARG A 37 2.07 21.08 6.86
N ASP A 38 1.83 22.28 7.37
CA ASP A 38 2.56 23.49 6.97
C ASP A 38 4.09 23.34 7.16
N ASP A 39 4.53 22.67 8.22
CA ASP A 39 5.95 22.45 8.52
C ASP A 39 6.64 21.45 7.56
N ALA A 40 5.86 20.57 6.93
CA ALA A 40 6.33 19.57 5.97
C ALA A 40 6.37 20.12 4.53
N ARG A 41 5.56 21.14 4.20
CA ARG A 41 5.43 21.68 2.83
C ARG A 41 6.74 22.17 2.25
N LYS A 42 7.63 22.75 3.07
CA LYS A 42 8.97 23.18 2.64
C LYS A 42 9.83 22.05 2.05
N PHE A 43 9.51 20.79 2.37
CA PHE A 43 10.16 19.61 1.81
C PHE A 43 9.30 18.91 0.76
N VAL A 44 7.98 18.81 0.98
CA VAL A 44 7.08 18.07 0.09
C VAL A 44 6.85 18.81 -1.23
N ASP A 45 6.64 20.12 -1.20
CA ASP A 45 6.26 20.88 -2.40
C ASP A 45 7.35 20.79 -3.49
N PRO A 46 8.66 20.99 -3.21
CA PRO A 46 9.72 20.83 -4.22
C PRO A 46 9.85 19.38 -4.74
N VAL A 47 9.62 18.37 -3.89
CA VAL A 47 9.64 16.96 -4.30
C VAL A 47 8.50 16.68 -5.29
N VAL A 48 7.30 17.14 -4.98
CA VAL A 48 6.11 17.01 -5.85
C VAL A 48 6.35 17.71 -7.18
N GLU A 49 6.94 18.91 -7.17
CA GLU A 49 7.30 19.61 -8.42
C GLU A 49 8.30 18.80 -9.26
N PHE A 50 9.35 18.25 -8.64
CA PHE A 50 10.32 17.38 -9.32
C PHE A 50 9.63 16.16 -9.95
N LEU A 51 8.78 15.46 -9.21
CA LEU A 51 8.08 14.27 -9.69
C LEU A 51 7.13 14.58 -10.85
N ARG A 52 6.41 15.71 -10.82
CA ARG A 52 5.58 16.17 -11.96
C ARG A 52 6.42 16.39 -13.21
N ASN A 53 7.56 17.08 -13.07
CA ASN A 53 8.46 17.36 -14.20
C ASN A 53 9.09 16.08 -14.77
N ALA A 54 9.36 15.09 -13.92
CA ALA A 54 9.89 13.79 -14.31
C ALA A 54 8.81 12.79 -14.79
N ASN A 55 7.53 13.15 -14.70
CA ASN A 55 6.39 12.23 -14.90
C ASN A 55 6.51 10.94 -14.05
N ALA A 56 7.04 11.09 -12.82
CA ALA A 56 7.25 10.01 -11.87
C ALA A 56 6.11 9.94 -10.85
N PRO A 57 5.78 8.74 -10.34
CA PRO A 57 4.78 8.62 -9.27
C PRO A 57 5.36 9.11 -7.93
N LEU A 58 4.49 9.33 -6.96
CA LEU A 58 4.84 9.40 -5.54
C LEU A 58 4.58 8.03 -4.90
N LEU A 59 5.53 7.53 -4.11
CA LEU A 59 5.30 6.32 -3.31
C LEU A 59 4.69 6.70 -1.96
N LEU A 60 3.69 5.94 -1.51
CA LEU A 60 2.95 6.21 -0.28
C LEU A 60 2.81 4.93 0.56
N ASN A 61 3.25 5.00 1.82
CA ASN A 61 3.02 3.99 2.82
C ASN A 61 1.65 4.24 3.50
N VAL A 62 0.70 3.32 3.32
CA VAL A 62 -0.70 3.46 3.77
C VAL A 62 -1.08 2.28 4.67
N TYR A 63 -1.33 2.55 5.95
CA TYR A 63 -1.69 1.50 6.92
C TYR A 63 -2.99 1.84 7.65
N PRO A 64 -4.16 1.38 7.16
CA PRO A 64 -5.43 1.49 7.88
C PRO A 64 -5.37 0.89 9.30
N TYR A 65 -4.51 -0.10 9.52
CA TYR A 65 -4.25 -0.71 10.83
C TYR A 65 -3.91 0.32 11.91
N PHE A 66 -2.95 1.22 11.65
CA PHE A 66 -2.50 2.17 12.68
C PHE A 66 -3.58 3.18 13.01
N SER A 67 -4.32 3.67 12.00
CA SER A 67 -5.48 4.55 12.22
C SER A 67 -6.57 3.87 13.04
N TYR A 68 -6.91 2.61 12.72
CA TYR A 68 -7.88 1.81 13.48
C TYR A 68 -7.44 1.57 14.92
N SER A 69 -6.23 1.06 15.12
CA SER A 69 -5.72 0.65 16.43
C SER A 69 -5.50 1.82 17.39
N SER A 70 -5.17 3.01 16.86
CA SER A 70 -5.00 4.23 17.67
C SER A 70 -6.31 4.96 17.98
N ASN A 71 -7.39 4.71 17.24
CA ASN A 71 -8.69 5.37 17.43
C ASN A 71 -9.84 4.37 17.61
N PRO A 72 -9.74 3.41 18.56
CA PRO A 72 -10.78 2.43 18.79
C PRO A 72 -12.09 3.15 19.19
N GLY A 73 -13.18 2.84 18.48
CA GLY A 73 -14.50 3.43 18.71
C GLY A 73 -14.86 4.58 17.75
N GLN A 74 -13.87 5.25 17.15
CA GLN A 74 -14.11 6.22 16.06
C GLN A 74 -13.95 5.57 14.68
N ILE A 75 -12.94 4.73 14.54
CA ILE A 75 -12.71 3.94 13.33
C ILE A 75 -13.17 2.51 13.60
N SER A 76 -14.20 2.07 12.87
CA SER A 76 -14.70 0.71 12.99
C SER A 76 -13.79 -0.28 12.26
N LEU A 77 -13.68 -1.50 12.80
CA LEU A 77 -12.92 -2.56 12.14
C LEU A 77 -13.43 -2.85 10.72
N PRO A 78 -14.76 -2.96 10.46
CA PRO A 78 -15.26 -3.16 9.10
C PRO A 78 -14.82 -2.07 8.11
N TYR A 79 -14.75 -0.80 8.55
CA TYR A 79 -14.27 0.29 7.71
C TYR A 79 -12.79 0.15 7.37
N ALA A 80 -11.96 -0.27 8.32
CA ALA A 80 -10.54 -0.52 8.08
C ALA A 80 -10.26 -1.79 7.23
N MET A 81 -11.23 -2.71 7.17
CA MET A 81 -11.13 -4.04 6.54
C MET A 81 -11.70 -4.14 5.13
N PHE A 82 -12.16 -3.05 4.51
CA PHE A 82 -12.95 -3.09 3.27
C PHE A 82 -14.26 -3.88 3.40
N ALA A 83 -14.83 -3.95 4.61
CA ALA A 83 -15.99 -4.79 4.93
C ALA A 83 -17.18 -3.98 5.47
N ALA A 84 -17.16 -2.64 5.38
CA ALA A 84 -18.30 -1.84 5.81
C ALA A 84 -19.51 -2.08 4.88
N PRO A 85 -20.70 -2.37 5.44
CA PRO A 85 -21.89 -2.66 4.63
C PRO A 85 -22.44 -1.41 3.92
N ASN A 86 -22.21 -0.23 4.52
CA ASN A 86 -22.74 1.05 4.08
C ASN A 86 -21.61 2.06 3.85
N VAL A 87 -21.96 3.19 3.21
CA VAL A 87 -21.06 4.35 3.12
C VAL A 87 -20.75 4.83 4.53
N VAL A 88 -19.45 4.99 4.83
CA VAL A 88 -18.98 5.46 6.15
C VAL A 88 -18.70 6.96 6.11
N VAL A 89 -18.13 7.45 5.00
CA VAL A 89 -17.91 8.89 4.78
C VAL A 89 -18.51 9.30 3.44
N GLN A 90 -19.42 10.25 3.47
CA GLN A 90 -19.94 10.96 2.30
C GLN A 90 -19.20 12.30 2.19
N ASP A 91 -18.48 12.51 1.09
CA ASP A 91 -17.62 13.68 0.88
C ASP A 91 -17.91 14.29 -0.50
N GLY A 92 -18.86 15.23 -0.53
CA GLY A 92 -19.40 15.72 -1.79
C GLY A 92 -20.04 14.58 -2.58
N SER A 93 -19.58 14.36 -3.82
CA SER A 93 -20.00 13.22 -4.66
C SER A 93 -19.25 11.92 -4.38
N TYR A 94 -18.18 11.94 -3.57
CA TYR A 94 -17.37 10.76 -3.27
C TYR A 94 -17.92 10.00 -2.06
N GLN A 95 -17.97 8.67 -2.18
CA GLN A 95 -18.45 7.76 -1.15
C GLN A 95 -17.34 6.81 -0.71
N TYR A 96 -16.96 6.87 0.56
CA TYR A 96 -15.92 6.02 1.12
C TYR A 96 -16.54 4.92 1.96
N ARG A 97 -16.32 3.68 1.54
CA ARG A 97 -16.74 2.45 2.24
C ARG A 97 -15.58 1.74 2.94
N ASN A 98 -14.35 2.17 2.67
CA ASN A 98 -13.16 1.66 3.33
C ASN A 98 -12.20 2.81 3.66
N LEU A 99 -11.41 2.62 4.71
CA LEU A 99 -10.49 3.63 5.21
C LEU A 99 -9.29 3.84 4.27
N PHE A 100 -8.85 2.80 3.58
CA PHE A 100 -7.74 2.88 2.62
C PHE A 100 -8.01 3.93 1.53
N ASP A 101 -9.20 3.91 0.93
CA ASP A 101 -9.61 4.89 -0.07
C ASP A 101 -9.61 6.31 0.49
N ALA A 102 -10.15 6.50 1.69
CA ALA A 102 -10.18 7.81 2.33
C ALA A 102 -8.76 8.33 2.59
N MET A 103 -7.84 7.46 3.02
CA MET A 103 -6.44 7.81 3.25
C MET A 103 -5.74 8.19 1.95
N VAL A 104 -5.84 7.36 0.90
CA VAL A 104 -5.21 7.62 -0.41
C VAL A 104 -5.78 8.89 -1.05
N ASP A 105 -7.10 9.07 -1.03
CA ASP A 105 -7.74 10.25 -1.62
C ASP A 105 -7.46 11.53 -0.85
N SER A 106 -7.19 11.44 0.46
CA SER A 106 -6.72 12.60 1.22
C SER A 106 -5.34 13.07 0.76
N VAL A 107 -4.45 12.14 0.37
CA VAL A 107 -3.14 12.50 -0.19
C VAL A 107 -3.31 13.07 -1.59
N TYR A 108 -4.18 12.51 -2.43
CA TYR A 108 -4.51 13.13 -3.73
C TYR A 108 -5.04 14.57 -3.56
N ALA A 109 -5.93 14.80 -2.61
CA ALA A 109 -6.43 16.15 -2.33
C ALA A 109 -5.32 17.11 -1.87
N ALA A 110 -4.38 16.63 -1.06
CA ALA A 110 -3.22 17.43 -0.63
C ALA A 110 -2.28 17.76 -1.78
N LEU A 111 -2.02 16.79 -2.66
CA LEU A 111 -1.22 16.99 -3.87
C LEU A 111 -1.84 18.02 -4.81
N ASP A 112 -3.17 18.00 -4.97
CA ASP A 112 -3.90 18.95 -5.81
C ASP A 112 -3.80 20.41 -5.29
N GLN A 113 -3.43 20.62 -4.02
CA GLN A 113 -3.19 21.96 -3.44
C GLN A 113 -1.78 22.52 -3.69
N ILE A 114 -0.85 21.70 -4.20
CA ILE A 114 0.49 22.16 -4.54
C ILE A 114 0.43 22.74 -5.96
N PRO A 115 0.73 24.04 -6.15
CA PRO A 115 0.65 24.68 -7.47
C PRO A 115 1.44 23.91 -8.53
N GLY A 116 0.87 23.80 -9.72
CA GLY A 116 1.50 23.21 -10.89
C GLY A 116 1.24 24.07 -12.13
N ARG A 117 1.82 23.69 -13.26
CA ARG A 117 1.51 24.34 -14.54
C ARG A 117 0.16 23.84 -15.07
N PRO A 118 -0.58 24.65 -15.85
CA PRO A 118 -1.90 24.26 -16.38
C PRO A 118 -1.90 23.01 -17.27
N ASP A 119 -0.75 22.66 -17.84
CA ASP A 119 -0.53 21.51 -18.73
C ASP A 119 -0.09 20.23 -17.98
N GLN A 120 0.10 20.30 -16.67
CA GLN A 120 0.57 19.16 -15.87
C GLN A 120 -0.57 18.32 -15.33
N SER A 121 -0.45 17.00 -15.49
CA SER A 121 -1.31 16.04 -14.82
C SER A 121 -1.00 15.97 -13.31
N SER A 122 -2.01 15.61 -12.52
CA SER A 122 -1.83 15.26 -11.11
C SER A 122 -0.91 14.04 -10.99
N ILE A 123 0.00 14.04 -10.00
CA ILE A 123 0.94 12.94 -9.78
C ILE A 123 0.16 11.66 -9.48
N ARG A 124 0.59 10.53 -10.04
CA ARG A 124 0.05 9.21 -9.68
C ARG A 124 0.65 8.73 -8.36
N ILE A 125 -0.18 8.15 -7.49
CA ILE A 125 0.29 7.47 -6.28
C ILE A 125 0.49 5.98 -6.58
N VAL A 126 1.60 5.44 -6.10
CA VAL A 126 1.84 4.00 -5.93
C VAL A 126 1.85 3.74 -4.43
N VAL A 127 1.10 2.74 -3.96
CA VAL A 127 1.12 2.37 -2.54
C VAL A 127 2.30 1.44 -2.31
N SER A 128 3.39 1.98 -1.77
CA SER A 128 4.66 1.25 -1.59
C SER A 128 4.68 0.34 -0.39
N GLU A 129 3.84 0.59 0.61
CA GLU A 129 3.69 -0.30 1.75
C GLU A 129 2.27 -0.23 2.28
N THR A 130 1.71 -1.41 2.52
CA THR A 130 0.46 -1.56 3.25
C THR A 130 0.35 -2.99 3.76
N GLY A 131 -0.21 -3.16 4.95
CA GLY A 131 -0.35 -4.47 5.56
C GLY A 131 -1.15 -4.41 6.85
N TRP A 132 -1.33 -5.59 7.44
CA TRP A 132 -2.00 -5.73 8.74
C TRP A 132 -1.27 -6.81 9.55
N PRO A 133 -0.87 -6.50 10.80
CA PRO A 133 -0.08 -7.42 11.60
C PRO A 133 -0.94 -8.57 12.14
N SER A 134 -0.37 -9.78 12.19
CA SER A 134 -1.09 -10.97 12.71
C SER A 134 -1.08 -11.10 14.23
N ALA A 135 -0.23 -10.35 14.93
CA ALA A 135 -0.06 -10.43 16.38
C ALA A 135 0.65 -9.17 16.93
N GLY A 136 0.83 -9.12 18.25
CA GLY A 136 1.69 -8.12 18.91
C GLY A 136 1.01 -6.78 19.24
N GLY A 137 -0.31 -6.64 19.01
CA GLY A 137 -1.04 -5.43 19.35
C GLY A 137 -2.57 -5.56 19.27
N PHE A 138 -3.27 -4.51 19.66
CA PHE A 138 -4.73 -4.44 19.57
C PHE A 138 -5.18 -4.59 18.11
N GLY A 139 -6.17 -5.46 17.86
CA GLY A 139 -6.68 -5.74 16.52
C GLY A 139 -5.75 -6.52 15.59
N ALA A 140 -4.53 -6.83 16.04
CA ALA A 140 -3.56 -7.63 15.29
C ALA A 140 -3.86 -9.12 15.52
N THR A 141 -4.52 -9.76 14.56
CA THR A 141 -4.84 -11.19 14.57
C THR A 141 -4.62 -11.78 13.19
N THR A 142 -4.30 -13.07 13.11
CA THR A 142 -4.17 -13.78 11.82
C THR A 142 -5.42 -13.62 10.95
N ASP A 143 -6.62 -13.68 11.55
CA ASP A 143 -7.89 -13.55 10.83
C ASP A 143 -8.11 -12.14 10.25
N ASN A 144 -7.80 -11.10 11.03
CA ASN A 144 -7.89 -9.72 10.56
C ASN A 144 -6.86 -9.46 9.46
N ALA A 145 -5.63 -9.96 9.63
CA ALA A 145 -4.59 -9.84 8.62
C ALA A 145 -4.98 -10.54 7.31
N ALA A 146 -5.48 -11.78 7.39
CA ALA A 146 -5.97 -12.52 6.23
C ALA A 146 -7.11 -11.79 5.52
N THR A 147 -8.04 -11.19 6.28
CA THR A 147 -9.20 -10.46 5.74
C THR A 147 -8.76 -9.18 5.04
N TYR A 148 -7.93 -8.37 5.70
CA TYR A 148 -7.38 -7.14 5.14
C TYR A 148 -6.65 -7.41 3.82
N LEU A 149 -5.71 -8.36 3.82
CA LEU A 149 -4.87 -8.66 2.66
C LEU A 149 -5.69 -9.22 1.49
N ARG A 150 -6.64 -10.14 1.73
CA ARG A 150 -7.52 -10.66 0.67
C ARG A 150 -8.36 -9.56 0.04
N ASN A 151 -8.95 -8.70 0.86
CA ASN A 151 -9.81 -7.63 0.35
C ASN A 151 -9.01 -6.56 -0.38
N LEU A 152 -7.84 -6.18 0.14
CA LEU A 152 -6.92 -5.24 -0.50
C LEU A 152 -6.50 -5.73 -1.89
N ILE A 153 -6.11 -6.99 -2.05
CA ILE A 153 -5.69 -7.56 -3.34
C ILE A 153 -6.80 -7.44 -4.39
N GLN A 154 -8.06 -7.60 -4.01
CA GLN A 154 -9.19 -7.40 -4.93
C GLN A 154 -9.46 -5.92 -5.18
N HIS A 155 -9.46 -5.10 -4.13
CA HIS A 155 -9.76 -3.67 -4.18
C HIS A 155 -8.73 -2.86 -4.99
N ALA A 156 -7.44 -3.22 -4.91
CA ALA A 156 -6.37 -2.54 -5.65
C ALA A 156 -6.59 -2.57 -7.17
N LYS A 157 -7.45 -3.46 -7.69
CA LYS A 157 -7.81 -3.56 -9.11
C LYS A 157 -8.82 -2.49 -9.55
N THR A 158 -9.54 -1.85 -8.64
CA THR A 158 -10.61 -0.89 -8.94
C THR A 158 -10.23 0.55 -8.66
N GLY A 159 -9.29 0.78 -7.74
CA GLY A 159 -8.88 2.12 -7.34
C GLY A 159 -9.79 2.78 -6.30
N THR A 160 -9.64 4.10 -6.15
CA THR A 160 -10.36 4.91 -5.16
C THR A 160 -11.52 5.70 -5.81
N PRO A 161 -12.44 6.27 -5.01
CA PRO A 161 -13.50 7.16 -5.52
C PRO A 161 -12.98 8.32 -6.39
N ARG A 162 -11.87 9.00 -6.03
CA ARG A 162 -11.30 10.08 -6.85
C ARG A 162 -10.50 9.56 -8.05
N LYS A 163 -9.90 8.36 -7.95
CA LYS A 163 -9.04 7.76 -8.99
C LYS A 163 -9.45 6.30 -9.23
N PRO A 164 -10.53 6.06 -10.01
CA PRO A 164 -11.09 4.73 -10.24
C PRO A 164 -10.30 3.94 -11.29
N LEU A 165 -9.00 3.75 -11.03
CA LEU A 165 -8.06 2.97 -11.83
C LEU A 165 -7.23 2.06 -10.92
N PRO A 166 -6.74 0.92 -11.40
CA PRO A 166 -5.88 0.04 -10.59
C PRO A 166 -4.73 0.80 -9.94
N ILE A 167 -4.52 0.55 -8.65
CA ILE A 167 -3.45 1.15 -7.86
C ILE A 167 -2.35 0.13 -7.72
N GLU A 168 -1.18 0.44 -8.27
CA GLU A 168 0.02 -0.35 -8.00
C GLU A 168 0.28 -0.34 -6.49
N THR A 169 0.29 -1.53 -5.90
CA THR A 169 0.26 -1.72 -4.45
C THR A 169 1.23 -2.82 -4.05
N TYR A 170 2.10 -2.52 -3.09
CA TYR A 170 3.07 -3.43 -2.53
C TYR A 170 2.66 -3.83 -1.11
N LEU A 171 2.52 -5.14 -0.88
CA LEU A 171 2.18 -5.67 0.43
C LEU A 171 3.41 -5.68 1.33
N PHE A 172 3.26 -5.10 2.50
CA PHE A 172 4.26 -5.13 3.55
C PHE A 172 3.89 -6.24 4.56
N ALA A 173 4.70 -7.28 4.73
CA ALA A 173 5.93 -7.63 4.01
C ALA A 173 6.03 -9.13 3.75
N MET A 174 7.02 -9.57 2.97
CA MET A 174 7.14 -10.98 2.62
C MET A 174 7.27 -11.90 3.85
N PHE A 175 8.12 -11.55 4.81
CA PHE A 175 8.39 -12.37 6.00
C PHE A 175 8.16 -11.59 7.29
N ASP A 176 7.89 -12.33 8.36
CA ASP A 176 7.99 -11.81 9.73
C ASP A 176 9.46 -11.43 10.02
N GLU A 177 9.67 -10.24 10.59
CA GLU A 177 10.99 -9.62 10.78
C GLU A 177 11.36 -9.60 12.27
N ASN A 178 11.89 -10.72 12.78
CA ASN A 178 12.09 -10.96 14.22
C ASN A 178 12.99 -9.94 14.95
N ASN A 179 13.84 -9.21 14.21
CA ASN A 179 14.75 -8.21 14.77
C ASN A 179 14.10 -6.83 14.95
N LYS A 180 12.83 -6.65 14.52
CA LYS A 180 12.10 -5.40 14.68
C LYS A 180 11.56 -5.20 16.09
N ASN A 181 11.31 -3.94 16.41
CA ASN A 181 10.65 -3.52 17.64
C ASN A 181 9.72 -2.33 17.33
N PRO A 182 8.59 -2.17 18.05
CA PRO A 182 8.07 -3.03 19.13
C PRO A 182 7.54 -4.38 18.63
N GLU A 183 7.02 -5.23 19.53
CA GLU A 183 6.59 -6.61 19.22
C GLU A 183 5.67 -6.70 17.99
N LEU A 184 4.73 -5.77 17.86
CA LEU A 184 3.84 -5.61 16.70
C LEU A 184 4.57 -5.67 15.34
N GLU A 185 5.70 -4.98 15.23
CA GLU A 185 6.45 -4.79 13.98
C GLU A 185 7.05 -6.09 13.44
N LYS A 186 7.11 -7.14 14.27
CA LYS A 186 7.64 -8.45 13.87
C LYS A 186 6.63 -9.26 13.06
N HIS A 187 5.34 -8.88 13.05
CA HIS A 187 4.23 -9.76 12.64
C HIS A 187 3.51 -9.34 11.35
N PHE A 188 4.12 -8.51 10.51
CA PHE A 188 3.56 -8.07 9.21
C PHE A 188 3.78 -9.07 8.06
N GLY A 189 4.52 -10.15 8.30
CA GLY A 189 4.86 -11.14 7.29
C GLY A 189 3.64 -11.82 6.68
N LEU A 190 3.68 -12.00 5.36
CA LEU A 190 2.83 -12.91 4.60
C LEU A 190 3.24 -14.37 4.85
N PHE A 191 4.52 -14.59 5.14
CA PHE A 191 5.13 -15.89 5.43
C PHE A 191 5.88 -15.83 6.76
N SER A 192 5.93 -16.97 7.44
CA SER A 192 6.84 -17.20 8.56
C SER A 192 8.28 -17.37 8.03
N PRO A 193 9.33 -17.18 8.85
CA PRO A 193 10.74 -17.35 8.41
C PRO A 193 11.07 -18.74 7.86
N ASN A 194 10.29 -19.76 8.24
CA ASN A 194 10.36 -21.12 7.71
C ASN A 194 9.65 -21.30 6.36
N LYS A 195 9.29 -20.20 5.68
CA LYS A 195 8.61 -20.14 4.36
C LYS A 195 7.18 -20.65 4.35
N GLN A 196 6.60 -20.96 5.50
CA GLN A 196 5.19 -21.36 5.56
C GLN A 196 4.29 -20.13 5.36
N PRO A 197 3.31 -20.18 4.44
CA PRO A 197 2.37 -19.09 4.27
C PRO A 197 1.50 -18.93 5.52
N LYS A 198 1.28 -17.69 5.96
CA LYS A 198 0.38 -17.38 7.08
C LYS A 198 -1.07 -17.27 6.64
N TYR A 199 -1.30 -16.97 5.36
CA TYR A 199 -2.62 -16.73 4.80
C TYR A 199 -2.75 -17.39 3.43
N GLN A 200 -3.96 -17.87 3.11
CA GLN A 200 -4.30 -18.32 1.77
C GLN A 200 -4.68 -17.10 0.93
N LEU A 201 -3.71 -16.56 0.18
CA LEU A 201 -3.90 -15.40 -0.71
C LEU A 201 -3.83 -15.82 -2.17
N ASN A 202 -4.66 -15.21 -3.01
CA ASN A 202 -4.61 -15.41 -4.46
C ASN A 202 -4.13 -14.11 -5.12
N PHE A 203 -2.92 -14.16 -5.69
CA PHE A 203 -2.25 -13.02 -6.33
C PHE A 203 -2.60 -12.86 -7.82
N GLY A 204 -3.56 -13.63 -8.36
CA GLY A 204 -3.98 -13.53 -9.76
C GLY A 204 -3.09 -14.26 -10.76
N THR A 205 -2.11 -15.04 -10.29
CA THR A 205 -1.39 -16.06 -11.08
C THR A 205 -1.74 -17.43 -10.52
N SER A 206 -2.00 -18.39 -11.41
CA SER A 206 -2.29 -19.78 -11.07
C SER A 206 -1.31 -20.32 -10.03
N ASP A 207 -1.84 -20.76 -8.89
CA ASP A 207 -1.22 -21.50 -7.79
C ASP A 207 0.30 -21.32 -7.62
N ILE A 208 0.71 -20.47 -6.68
CA ILE A 208 2.00 -20.67 -6.00
C ILE A 208 1.77 -21.84 -5.03
N SER A 209 1.75 -23.06 -5.54
CA SER A 209 1.91 -24.25 -4.72
C SER A 209 3.36 -24.28 -4.25
N ALA A 210 3.56 -24.23 -2.94
CA ALA A 210 4.85 -24.57 -2.37
C ALA A 210 5.16 -26.02 -2.77
N GLU A 211 6.20 -26.25 -3.58
CA GLU A 211 6.72 -27.59 -3.82
C GLU A 211 7.15 -28.18 -2.46
N THR A 212 6.28 -29.01 -1.88
CA THR A 212 6.63 -29.87 -0.77
C THR A 212 7.52 -30.98 -1.31
N ASN A 213 8.84 -30.79 -1.18
CA ASN A 213 9.81 -31.87 -1.37
C ASN A 213 9.58 -32.96 -0.32
N VAL A 214 8.68 -33.90 -0.60
CA VAL A 214 8.61 -35.17 0.11
C VAL A 214 9.65 -36.09 -0.51
N THR A 215 10.87 -36.07 0.05
CA THR A 215 11.84 -37.14 -0.17
C THR A 215 11.28 -38.43 0.38
N THR A 216 10.95 -39.36 -0.51
CA THR A 216 10.61 -40.74 -0.21
C THR A 216 11.82 -41.44 0.41
N SER A 217 11.74 -41.70 1.72
CA SER A 217 12.62 -42.66 2.40
C SER A 217 12.12 -44.06 2.10
N SER A 218 12.77 -44.77 1.18
CA SER A 218 12.65 -46.22 1.11
C SER A 218 13.94 -46.85 0.58
N LEU A 219 14.95 -46.95 1.44
CA LEU A 219 15.98 -47.99 1.32
C LEU A 219 16.35 -48.49 2.72
N ILE A 220 16.55 -49.81 2.76
CA ILE A 220 17.14 -50.65 3.82
C ILE A 220 16.14 -51.27 4.81
N SER A 221 15.77 -52.52 4.50
CA SER A 221 15.77 -53.63 5.46
C SER A 221 15.87 -54.95 4.70
N GLU A 222 17.09 -55.35 4.34
CA GLU A 222 17.42 -56.79 4.22
C GLU A 222 17.71 -57.29 5.63
N MET A 223 16.84 -58.18 6.13
CA MET A 223 17.11 -59.41 6.91
C MET A 223 15.77 -60.11 7.17
#